data_AF-A0A1B0G3Y7-F1
#
_entry.id   AF-A0A1B0G3Y7-F1
#
_cell.length_a   1.000
_cell.length_b   1.000
_cell.length_c   1.000
_cell.angle_alpha   90.00
_cell.angle_beta   90.00
_cell.angle_gamma   90.00
#
_symmetry.space_group_name_H-M   'P 1'
#
loop_
_entity.id
_entity.type
_entity.pdbx_description
1 polymer ?
#
loop_
_entity_poly.entity_id
_entity_poly.type
_entity_poly.pdbx_seq_one_letter_code
_entity_poly.pdbx_strand_id
1 'polypeptide(L)'
;MKIAIEGCAHGALEKIYETIKEIEQKENIKVDLLLCCGDFQSTRNLEDLETMAAPKKYQDICTFYKYYKGELQAPMLTIFIGGNHEASNYLQELPYGGWVAPNIYYLGYAGVVRVNGIRVAGISGIYSSHDYLKGRFEFSPYTESTKRSVYHVRQLEVFRLKQLSGNVDIVISHDWPRGIYKHGNQENLARFKPYLREDMENGQLGSPPYENLLNILQPSYWFAAHMHCKFAALVTHMKKLNISAGKEEKSERAEGRCTKFLALDKCLPRRRFLQIIDIESKNHTDDEGQLHFEYDLEWLTILYLTNHLTNTRNSYYYLPNEKGNTGERYNFTPTDEEMSEVLKKFENVLKIPENFCRTVEPYDPKRNFKTSQHVQPKSQINPQSLQFCDTLGIDDPLTLAMLIGGHELSHSSTLDGTFESNLNDSSSIADEPSSLNTSNASMVSPLKRRSVGSSSIGLNLPKPKAIESNAITKADELSSDSDDKVEQEADTHNCGITPQELPTLHIDSPKPPLKKFRRRNQDIYQSKTDDEDENCALNT
;
A
#
# COMPACT_ATOMS: atom_id res chain seq x y z
N MET A 1 -24.47 -13.21 7.42
CA MET A 1 -23.19 -13.13 8.16
C MET A 1 -23.12 -11.74 8.73
N LYS A 2 -22.97 -11.62 10.05
CA LYS A 2 -22.91 -10.34 10.74
C LYS A 2 -21.46 -9.87 10.74
N ILE A 3 -21.22 -8.74 10.06
CA ILE A 3 -19.87 -8.18 9.92
C ILE A 3 -19.84 -6.83 10.65
N ALA A 4 -18.93 -6.69 11.60
CA ALA A 4 -18.62 -5.40 12.20
C ALA A 4 -17.61 -4.66 11.33
N ILE A 5 -17.89 -3.39 11.05
CA ILE A 5 -17.01 -2.49 10.31
C ILE A 5 -16.51 -1.42 11.27
N GLU A 6 -15.20 -1.29 11.38
CA GLU A 6 -14.49 -0.30 12.19
C GLU A 6 -13.81 0.74 11.29
N GLY A 7 -13.91 2.01 11.71
CA GLY A 7 -13.18 3.13 11.10
C GLY A 7 -11.68 3.11 11.44
N CYS A 8 -11.20 4.12 12.17
CA CYS A 8 -9.81 4.18 12.63
C CYS A 8 -9.67 3.60 14.04
N ALA A 9 -8.89 2.53 14.21
CA ALA A 9 -8.78 1.86 15.52
C ALA A 9 -7.87 2.60 16.52
N HIS A 10 -6.77 3.20 16.05
CA HIS A 10 -5.69 3.81 16.86
C HIS A 10 -5.25 2.95 18.05
N GLY A 11 -5.13 1.63 17.84
CA GLY A 11 -4.72 0.68 18.86
C GLY A 11 -5.75 0.43 19.98
N ALA A 12 -6.98 0.96 19.87
CA ALA A 12 -8.04 0.80 20.88
C ALA A 12 -8.77 -0.57 20.82
N LEU A 13 -8.04 -1.65 20.54
CA LEU A 13 -8.61 -2.96 20.22
C LEU A 13 -9.48 -3.53 21.34
N GLU A 14 -9.05 -3.40 22.61
CA GLU A 14 -9.84 -3.87 23.76
C GLU A 14 -11.23 -3.19 23.78
N LYS A 15 -11.29 -1.87 23.56
CA LYS A 15 -12.56 -1.11 23.52
C LYS A 15 -13.44 -1.49 22.35
N ILE A 16 -12.85 -1.74 21.18
CA ILE A 16 -13.58 -2.18 19.99
C ILE A 16 -14.24 -3.53 20.26
N TYR A 17 -13.49 -4.51 20.77
CA TYR A 17 -14.03 -5.82 21.11
C TYR A 17 -15.05 -5.79 22.24
N GLU A 18 -14.82 -4.98 23.29
CA GLU A 18 -15.79 -4.74 24.36
C GLU A 18 -17.10 -4.16 23.82
N THR A 19 -17.02 -3.16 22.92
CA THR A 19 -18.20 -2.56 22.28
C THR A 19 -18.96 -3.57 21.44
N ILE A 20 -18.26 -4.39 20.65
CA ILE A 20 -18.88 -5.47 19.86
C ILE A 20 -19.60 -6.44 20.78
N LYS A 21 -18.95 -6.88 21.87
CA LYS A 21 -19.53 -7.79 22.86
C LYS A 21 -20.78 -7.23 23.52
N GLU A 22 -20.79 -5.94 23.87
CA GLU A 22 -21.98 -5.27 24.40
C GLU A 22 -23.13 -5.26 23.38
N ILE A 23 -22.84 -5.02 22.10
CA ILE A 23 -23.85 -5.06 21.04
C ILE A 23 -24.37 -6.49 20.83
N GLU A 24 -23.49 -7.50 20.79
CA GLU A 24 -23.87 -8.92 20.70
C GLU A 24 -24.86 -9.30 21.82
N GLN A 25 -24.57 -8.90 23.07
CA GLN A 25 -25.42 -9.17 24.23
C GLN A 25 -26.76 -8.43 24.15
N LYS A 26 -26.74 -7.16 23.77
CA LYS A 26 -27.93 -6.30 23.74
C LYS A 26 -28.89 -6.67 22.62
N GLU A 27 -28.36 -6.99 21.44
CA GLU A 27 -29.14 -7.28 20.24
C GLU A 27 -29.38 -8.79 20.06
N ASN A 28 -28.79 -9.63 20.91
CA ASN A 28 -28.83 -11.08 20.83
C ASN A 28 -28.39 -11.59 19.44
N ILE A 29 -27.25 -11.09 18.99
CA ILE A 29 -26.59 -11.47 17.73
C ILE A 29 -25.18 -11.98 18.01
N LYS A 30 -24.61 -12.71 17.05
CA LYS A 30 -23.19 -13.05 17.02
C LYS A 30 -22.54 -12.33 15.84
N VAL A 31 -21.43 -11.64 16.08
CA VAL A 31 -20.59 -11.04 15.05
C VAL A 31 -19.56 -12.07 14.61
N ASP A 32 -19.53 -12.33 13.30
CA ASP A 32 -18.69 -13.35 12.68
C ASP A 32 -17.31 -12.79 12.32
N LEU A 33 -17.27 -11.54 11.83
CA LEU A 33 -16.08 -10.92 11.25
C LEU A 33 -16.00 -9.45 11.66
N LEU A 34 -14.79 -8.98 11.98
CA LEU A 34 -14.46 -7.57 12.12
C LEU A 34 -13.58 -7.12 10.94
N LEU A 35 -13.97 -6.05 10.24
CA LEU A 35 -13.19 -5.37 9.22
C LEU A 35 -12.74 -4.00 9.71
N CYS A 36 -11.44 -3.76 9.83
CA CYS A 36 -10.88 -2.47 10.23
C CYS A 36 -10.31 -1.71 9.02
N CYS A 37 -10.76 -0.47 8.82
CA CYS A 37 -10.39 0.36 7.67
C CYS A 37 -9.05 1.10 7.84
N GLY A 38 -8.22 0.74 8.82
CA GLY A 38 -6.87 1.26 9.00
C GLY A 38 -6.66 2.07 10.27
N ASP A 39 -5.47 2.67 10.35
CA ASP A 39 -4.88 3.16 11.60
C ASP A 39 -5.03 2.10 12.71
N PHE A 40 -4.72 0.85 12.37
CA PHE A 40 -4.91 -0.29 13.25
C PHE A 40 -3.93 -0.26 14.44
N GLN A 41 -2.70 0.20 14.17
CA GLN A 41 -1.62 0.37 15.12
C GLN A 41 -1.16 -0.97 15.73
N SER A 42 -0.72 -1.89 14.87
CA SER A 42 -0.20 -3.22 15.25
C SER A 42 1.21 -3.15 15.87
N THR A 43 1.41 -2.33 16.89
CA THR A 43 2.73 -2.09 17.50
C THR A 43 3.09 -3.21 18.49
N ARG A 44 4.17 -3.97 18.21
CA ARG A 44 4.58 -5.11 19.07
C ARG A 44 5.41 -4.66 20.26
N ASN A 45 6.24 -3.63 20.07
CA ASN A 45 7.15 -3.09 21.09
C ASN A 45 7.47 -1.59 20.88
N LEU A 46 8.31 -1.02 21.75
CA LEU A 46 8.66 0.41 21.67
C LEU A 46 9.57 0.77 20.47
N GLU A 47 10.25 -0.21 19.88
CA GLU A 47 11.04 0.03 18.66
C GLU A 47 10.12 0.20 17.45
N ASP A 48 9.10 -0.67 17.31
CA ASP A 48 8.03 -0.50 16.32
C ASP A 48 7.36 0.87 16.45
N LEU A 49 7.11 1.33 17.68
CA LEU A 49 6.49 2.64 17.95
C LEU A 49 7.29 3.81 17.37
N GLU A 50 8.63 3.72 17.38
CA GLU A 50 9.52 4.73 16.81
C GLU A 50 9.45 4.83 15.27
N THR A 51 8.90 3.81 14.60
CA THR A 51 8.68 3.82 13.14
C THR A 51 7.40 4.54 12.73
N MET A 52 6.48 4.75 13.68
CA MET A 52 5.18 5.35 13.41
C MET A 52 5.33 6.84 13.07
N ALA A 53 4.67 7.25 12.00
CA ALA A 53 4.63 8.65 11.57
C ALA A 53 3.64 9.47 12.41
N ALA A 54 3.96 9.67 13.69
CA ALA A 54 3.22 10.52 14.59
C ALA A 54 4.20 11.38 15.42
N PRO A 55 3.81 12.60 15.85
CA PRO A 55 4.62 13.35 16.81
C PRO A 55 4.83 12.52 18.09
N LYS A 56 6.06 12.47 18.60
CA LYS A 56 6.43 11.65 19.78
C LYS A 56 5.50 11.79 20.98
N LYS A 57 4.97 13.00 21.24
CA LYS A 57 4.03 13.26 22.35
C LYS A 57 2.67 12.57 22.22
N TYR A 58 2.31 12.10 21.02
CA TYR A 58 1.06 11.40 20.74
C TYR A 58 1.25 9.91 20.48
N GLN A 59 2.50 9.43 20.52
CA GLN A 59 2.78 8.01 20.37
C GLN A 59 2.40 7.28 21.67
N ASP A 60 1.58 6.24 21.52
CA ASP A 60 1.19 5.33 22.60
C ASP A 60 1.41 3.89 22.13
N ILE A 61 1.89 3.03 23.01
CA ILE A 61 2.06 1.60 22.72
C ILE A 61 0.69 0.89 22.61
N CYS A 62 -0.37 1.49 23.17
CA CYS A 62 -1.72 0.93 23.21
C CYS A 62 -1.72 -0.53 23.69
N THR A 63 -2.50 -1.41 23.06
CA THR A 63 -2.77 -2.75 23.62
C THR A 63 -2.53 -3.90 22.65
N PHE A 64 -2.15 -3.63 21.40
CA PHE A 64 -1.88 -4.67 20.40
C PHE A 64 -0.83 -5.70 20.85
N TYR A 65 0.24 -5.24 21.53
CA TYR A 65 1.30 -6.13 22.03
C TYR A 65 0.78 -7.27 22.92
N LYS A 66 -0.37 -7.09 23.61
CA LYS A 66 -1.02 -8.13 24.42
C LYS A 66 -1.57 -9.26 23.55
N TYR A 67 -2.14 -8.94 22.40
CA TYR A 67 -2.63 -9.92 21.42
C TYR A 67 -1.46 -10.63 20.75
N TYR A 68 -0.44 -9.87 20.35
CA TYR A 68 0.77 -10.40 19.74
C TYR A 68 1.48 -11.43 20.64
N LYS A 69 1.57 -11.18 21.94
CA LYS A 69 2.21 -12.09 22.90
C LYS A 69 1.30 -13.19 23.47
N GLY A 70 0.03 -13.24 23.05
CA GLY A 70 -0.94 -14.23 23.52
C GLY A 70 -1.51 -14.00 24.93
N GLU A 71 -1.35 -12.81 25.50
CA GLU A 71 -2.04 -12.44 26.76
C GLU A 71 -3.55 -12.26 26.53
N LEU A 72 -3.92 -11.75 25.35
CA LEU A 72 -5.29 -11.63 24.88
C LEU A 72 -5.43 -12.34 23.53
N GLN A 73 -6.65 -12.74 23.19
CA GLN A 73 -6.99 -13.31 21.87
C GLN A 73 -8.16 -12.53 21.26
N ALA A 74 -8.11 -12.27 19.96
CA ALA A 74 -9.24 -11.63 19.28
C ALA A 74 -10.45 -12.58 19.27
N PRO A 75 -11.64 -12.09 19.70
CA PRO A 75 -12.83 -12.94 19.91
C PRO A 75 -13.55 -13.35 18.62
N MET A 76 -13.19 -12.75 17.49
CA MET A 76 -13.59 -13.15 16.14
C MET A 76 -12.44 -12.94 15.17
N LEU A 77 -12.57 -13.44 13.94
CA LEU A 77 -11.66 -13.10 12.86
C LEU A 77 -11.69 -11.58 12.65
N THR A 78 -10.52 -10.95 12.73
CA THR A 78 -10.34 -9.52 12.51
C THR A 78 -9.42 -9.32 11.31
N ILE A 79 -9.94 -8.77 10.23
CA ILE A 79 -9.16 -8.42 9.03
C ILE A 79 -8.99 -6.91 8.99
N PHE A 80 -7.77 -6.45 8.71
CA PHE A 80 -7.49 -5.03 8.60
C PHE A 80 -6.57 -4.68 7.43
N ILE A 81 -6.66 -3.43 7.00
CA ILE A 81 -5.69 -2.76 6.13
C ILE A 81 -4.91 -1.72 6.93
N GLY A 82 -3.77 -1.25 6.45
CA GLY A 82 -3.00 -0.20 7.10
C GLY A 82 -3.56 1.20 6.78
N GLY A 83 -3.44 2.12 7.73
CA GLY A 83 -3.63 3.56 7.54
C GLY A 83 -2.30 4.31 7.48
N ASN A 84 -2.25 5.51 8.07
CA ASN A 84 -1.04 6.34 8.18
C ASN A 84 -0.41 6.34 9.59
N HIS A 85 -1.11 5.85 10.60
CA HIS A 85 -0.59 5.67 11.96
C HIS A 85 -0.37 4.19 12.27
N GLU A 86 0.68 3.63 11.69
CA GLU A 86 0.99 2.20 11.79
C GLU A 86 2.43 1.96 12.29
N ALA A 87 2.63 0.79 12.89
CA ALA A 87 3.95 0.16 12.97
C ALA A 87 4.35 -0.32 11.56
N SER A 88 4.74 0.64 10.72
CA SER A 88 4.92 0.41 9.27
C SER A 88 5.98 -0.64 8.98
N ASN A 89 7.01 -0.74 9.82
CA ASN A 89 8.01 -1.79 9.69
C ASN A 89 7.40 -3.19 9.79
N TYR A 90 6.50 -3.43 10.75
CA TYR A 90 5.89 -4.73 10.92
C TYR A 90 4.97 -5.07 9.75
N LEU A 91 4.17 -4.10 9.28
CA LEU A 91 3.31 -4.29 8.11
C LEU A 91 4.13 -4.52 6.82
N GLN A 92 5.31 -3.89 6.69
CA GLN A 92 6.22 -4.15 5.57
C GLN A 92 6.79 -5.57 5.57
N GLU A 93 6.84 -6.26 6.71
CA GLU A 93 7.26 -7.66 6.75
C GLU A 93 6.19 -8.58 6.11
N LEU A 94 4.96 -8.10 5.89
CA LEU A 94 3.80 -8.85 5.38
C LEU A 94 3.15 -8.17 4.15
N PRO A 95 3.90 -7.92 3.06
CA PRO A 95 3.41 -7.11 1.93
C PRO A 95 2.21 -7.72 1.19
N TYR A 96 2.07 -9.05 1.22
CA TYR A 96 0.98 -9.82 0.62
C TYR A 96 -0.08 -10.28 1.64
N GLY A 97 0.01 -9.78 2.87
CA GLY A 97 -0.86 -10.14 3.98
C GLY A 97 -0.33 -11.30 4.82
N GLY A 98 -0.90 -11.45 6.01
CA GLY A 98 -0.51 -12.50 6.96
C GLY A 98 -1.06 -12.24 8.35
N TRP A 99 -0.90 -13.21 9.24
CA TRP A 99 -1.33 -13.09 10.62
C TRP A 99 -0.38 -12.20 11.40
N VAL A 100 -0.92 -11.16 12.04
CA VAL A 100 -0.14 -10.29 12.93
C VAL A 100 -0.27 -10.68 14.39
N ALA A 101 -1.31 -11.45 14.72
CA ALA A 101 -1.58 -12.13 15.98
C ALA A 101 -2.64 -13.22 15.71
N PRO A 102 -2.90 -14.17 16.64
CA PRO A 102 -3.97 -15.14 16.47
C PRO A 102 -5.32 -14.45 16.24
N ASN A 103 -6.07 -14.89 15.22
CA ASN A 103 -7.33 -14.30 14.74
C ASN A 103 -7.24 -12.84 14.21
N ILE A 104 -6.05 -12.26 14.02
CA ILE A 104 -5.88 -10.92 13.46
C ILE A 104 -5.04 -11.00 12.18
N TYR A 105 -5.66 -10.74 11.03
CA TYR A 105 -5.06 -10.86 9.71
C TYR A 105 -4.88 -9.49 9.05
N TYR A 106 -3.64 -9.17 8.68
CA TYR A 106 -3.34 -8.02 7.83
C TYR A 106 -3.52 -8.39 6.36
N LEU A 107 -4.21 -7.55 5.59
CA LEU A 107 -4.50 -7.84 4.18
C LEU A 107 -3.32 -7.55 3.22
N GLY A 108 -2.23 -6.96 3.72
CA GLY A 108 -1.09 -6.57 2.89
C GLY A 108 -1.21 -5.14 2.32
N TYR A 109 -0.27 -4.75 1.47
CA TYR A 109 -0.33 -3.45 0.78
C TYR A 109 -1.63 -3.31 -0.04
N ALA A 110 -2.02 -4.41 -0.68
CA ALA A 110 -3.37 -4.68 -1.13
C ALA A 110 -3.57 -6.20 -1.14
N GLY A 111 -4.83 -6.64 -0.99
CA GLY A 111 -5.15 -8.06 -1.00
C GLY A 111 -6.62 -8.33 -1.27
N VAL A 112 -6.91 -9.56 -1.69
CA VAL A 112 -8.28 -10.08 -1.81
C VAL A 112 -8.35 -11.45 -1.16
N VAL A 113 -9.35 -11.63 -0.29
CA VAL A 113 -9.60 -12.87 0.46
C VAL A 113 -11.08 -13.21 0.39
N ARG A 114 -11.41 -14.46 0.72
CA ARG A 114 -12.79 -14.95 0.81
C ARG A 114 -13.09 -15.38 2.24
N VAL A 115 -14.18 -14.86 2.79
CA VAL A 115 -14.72 -15.28 4.09
C VAL A 115 -16.11 -15.83 3.86
N ASN A 116 -16.31 -17.13 4.01
CA ASN A 116 -17.60 -17.79 3.74
C ASN A 116 -18.16 -17.41 2.36
N GLY A 117 -17.30 -17.37 1.34
CA GLY A 117 -17.66 -16.98 -0.03
C GLY A 117 -17.85 -15.48 -0.28
N ILE A 118 -17.86 -14.62 0.75
CA ILE A 118 -17.86 -13.17 0.59
C ILE A 118 -16.46 -12.72 0.18
N ARG A 119 -16.36 -12.01 -0.94
CA ARG A 119 -15.09 -11.54 -1.49
C ARG A 119 -14.75 -10.15 -0.95
N VAL A 120 -13.70 -10.08 -0.13
CA VAL A 120 -13.21 -8.86 0.51
C VAL A 120 -11.90 -8.45 -0.13
N ALA A 121 -11.91 -7.32 -0.83
CA ALA A 121 -10.70 -6.66 -1.33
C ALA A 121 -10.34 -5.49 -0.41
N GLY A 122 -9.06 -5.17 -0.32
CA GLY A 122 -8.64 -3.97 0.39
C GLY A 122 -7.29 -3.46 -0.04
N ILE A 123 -7.06 -2.18 0.28
CA ILE A 123 -5.85 -1.46 -0.07
C ILE A 123 -5.40 -0.58 1.09
N SER A 124 -4.16 -0.77 1.52
CA SER A 124 -3.56 -0.08 2.64
C SER A 124 -3.02 1.29 2.24
N GLY A 125 -3.08 2.23 3.18
CA GLY A 125 -2.41 3.51 3.10
C GLY A 125 -3.25 4.67 2.59
N ILE A 126 -2.59 5.81 2.41
CA ILE A 126 -3.19 7.06 1.90
C ILE A 126 -2.52 7.52 0.62
N TYR A 127 -3.27 8.21 -0.22
CA TYR A 127 -2.76 8.69 -1.51
C TYR A 127 -1.79 9.87 -1.36
N SER A 128 -0.66 9.77 -2.05
CA SER A 128 0.29 10.88 -2.26
C SER A 128 0.72 10.88 -3.72
N SER A 129 0.46 11.99 -4.43
CA SER A 129 0.87 12.14 -5.83
C SER A 129 2.39 12.07 -6.02
N HIS A 130 3.17 12.43 -4.99
CA HIS A 130 4.63 12.41 -5.03
C HIS A 130 5.23 11.01 -5.04
N ASP A 131 4.55 10.04 -4.42
CA ASP A 131 5.08 8.68 -4.24
C ASP A 131 4.32 7.63 -5.05
N TYR A 132 3.12 7.96 -5.53
CA TYR A 132 2.25 7.03 -6.26
C TYR A 132 2.93 6.31 -7.43
N LEU A 133 3.79 7.01 -8.18
CA LEU A 133 4.50 6.45 -9.35
C LEU A 133 5.86 5.83 -9.00
N LYS A 134 6.28 5.80 -7.73
CA LYS A 134 7.56 5.23 -7.30
C LYS A 134 7.42 3.76 -6.91
N GLY A 135 8.55 3.05 -6.83
CA GLY A 135 8.59 1.74 -6.19
C GLY A 135 8.46 1.80 -4.66
N ARG A 136 8.46 0.64 -4.02
CA ARG A 136 8.62 0.47 -2.57
C ARG A 136 10.11 0.39 -2.24
N PHE A 137 10.73 1.52 -1.94
CA PHE A 137 12.17 1.61 -1.68
C PHE A 137 12.48 1.77 -0.19
N GLU A 138 11.45 1.98 0.62
CA GLU A 138 11.54 2.22 2.05
C GLU A 138 11.79 0.92 2.81
N PHE A 139 12.70 0.98 3.77
CA PHE A 139 12.90 -0.06 4.78
C PHE A 139 13.48 0.61 6.04
N SER A 140 13.30 -0.03 7.19
CA SER A 140 13.77 0.46 8.49
C SER A 140 15.28 0.24 8.67
N PRO A 141 16.05 1.18 9.29
CA PRO A 141 15.60 2.45 9.89
C PRO A 141 15.14 3.52 8.89
N TYR A 142 13.96 4.08 9.12
CA TYR A 142 13.41 5.13 8.28
C TYR A 142 13.93 6.53 8.64
N THR A 143 14.11 7.35 7.62
CA THR A 143 14.11 8.81 7.76
C THR A 143 12.70 9.33 8.03
N GLU A 144 12.55 10.58 8.50
CA GLU A 144 11.24 11.22 8.65
C GLU A 144 10.43 11.29 7.33
N SER A 145 11.11 11.33 6.18
CA SER A 145 10.42 11.27 4.89
C SER A 145 9.91 9.86 4.60
N THR A 146 10.74 8.85 4.81
CA THR A 146 10.40 7.45 4.49
C THR A 146 9.42 6.84 5.48
N LYS A 147 9.38 7.32 6.73
CA LYS A 147 8.28 7.03 7.68
C LYS A 147 6.91 7.41 7.12
N ARG A 148 6.86 8.43 6.25
CA ARG A 148 5.62 8.86 5.61
C ARG A 148 5.37 8.11 4.29
N SER A 149 6.39 8.05 3.44
CA SER A 149 6.22 7.45 2.12
C SER A 149 5.96 5.94 2.17
N VAL A 150 6.37 5.24 3.22
CA VAL A 150 6.14 3.79 3.40
C VAL A 150 4.67 3.41 3.36
N TYR A 151 3.77 4.21 3.96
CA TYR A 151 2.33 3.94 3.94
C TYR A 151 1.61 4.64 2.80
N HIS A 152 2.30 5.37 1.92
CA HIS A 152 1.63 5.94 0.76
C HIS A 152 1.22 4.85 -0.23
N VAL A 153 0.08 5.03 -0.89
CA VAL A 153 -0.42 4.12 -1.93
C VAL A 153 0.53 4.15 -3.14
N ARG A 154 0.75 3.00 -3.78
CA ARG A 154 1.52 2.87 -5.02
C ARG A 154 0.64 2.41 -6.17
N GLN A 155 1.03 2.77 -7.38
CA GLN A 155 0.27 2.46 -8.60
C GLN A 155 0.15 0.96 -8.89
N LEU A 156 1.08 0.12 -8.43
CA LEU A 156 1.11 -1.31 -8.72
C LEU A 156 -0.06 -2.05 -8.08
N GLU A 157 -0.34 -1.75 -6.82
CA GLU A 157 -1.42 -2.34 -6.04
C GLU A 157 -2.78 -1.94 -6.63
N VAL A 158 -2.92 -0.67 -7.01
CA VAL A 158 -4.12 -0.18 -7.72
C VAL A 158 -4.23 -0.86 -9.08
N PHE A 159 -3.14 -0.98 -9.84
CA PHE A 159 -3.13 -1.66 -11.14
C PHE A 159 -3.56 -3.11 -11.03
N ARG A 160 -3.04 -3.85 -10.05
CA ARG A 160 -3.41 -5.25 -9.76
C ARG A 160 -4.89 -5.37 -9.42
N LEU A 161 -5.42 -4.51 -8.54
CA LEU A 161 -6.85 -4.53 -8.20
C LEU A 161 -7.75 -4.26 -9.42
N LYS A 162 -7.33 -3.43 -10.39
CA LYS A 162 -8.11 -3.19 -11.62
C LYS A 162 -8.26 -4.42 -12.51
N GLN A 163 -7.45 -5.45 -12.33
CA GLN A 163 -7.47 -6.66 -13.17
C GLN A 163 -8.55 -7.66 -12.76
N LEU A 164 -9.21 -7.44 -11.61
CA LEU A 164 -10.29 -8.29 -11.13
C LEU A 164 -11.49 -8.19 -12.10
N SER A 165 -11.94 -9.34 -12.59
CA SER A 165 -13.10 -9.46 -13.50
C SER A 165 -14.38 -9.88 -12.80
N GLY A 166 -14.27 -10.59 -11.68
CA GLY A 166 -15.40 -11.04 -10.87
C GLY A 166 -15.97 -9.97 -9.94
N ASN A 167 -17.16 -10.24 -9.42
CA ASN A 167 -17.80 -9.37 -8.43
C ASN A 167 -16.97 -9.31 -7.16
N VAL A 168 -16.72 -8.09 -6.67
CA VAL A 168 -16.16 -7.85 -5.34
C VAL A 168 -17.31 -7.41 -4.43
N ASP A 169 -17.51 -8.09 -3.30
CA ASP A 169 -18.61 -7.76 -2.40
C ASP A 169 -18.28 -6.56 -1.54
N ILE A 170 -17.07 -6.53 -0.99
CA ILE A 170 -16.59 -5.49 -0.09
C ILE A 170 -15.22 -5.00 -0.58
N VAL A 171 -15.09 -3.68 -0.71
CA VAL A 171 -13.77 -3.02 -0.78
C VAL A 171 -13.55 -2.22 0.51
N ILE A 172 -12.38 -2.36 1.12
CA ILE A 172 -11.95 -1.53 2.25
C ILE A 172 -10.74 -0.67 1.86
N SER A 173 -10.77 0.62 2.19
CA SER A 173 -9.66 1.56 1.99
C SER A 173 -9.53 2.48 3.19
N HIS A 174 -8.35 3.03 3.46
CA HIS A 174 -8.23 3.98 4.58
C HIS A 174 -8.79 5.35 4.22
N ASP A 175 -8.21 6.02 3.21
CA ASP A 175 -8.77 7.25 2.67
C ASP A 175 -9.97 6.98 1.73
N TRP A 176 -10.70 8.04 1.39
CA TRP A 176 -11.95 7.95 0.65
C TRP A 176 -11.70 7.97 -0.86
N PRO A 177 -12.53 7.30 -1.68
CA PRO A 177 -12.59 7.58 -3.11
C PRO A 177 -12.85 9.07 -3.35
N ARG A 178 -12.03 9.69 -4.21
CA ARG A 178 -12.21 11.11 -4.53
C ARG A 178 -13.60 11.37 -5.10
N GLY A 179 -14.24 12.45 -4.64
CA GLY A 179 -15.57 12.85 -5.11
C GLY A 179 -16.73 12.10 -4.48
N ILE A 180 -16.50 11.11 -3.59
CA ILE A 180 -17.58 10.32 -2.98
C ILE A 180 -18.61 11.16 -2.21
N TYR A 181 -18.19 12.32 -1.70
CA TYR A 181 -19.06 13.27 -1.01
C TYR A 181 -20.23 13.78 -1.86
N LYS A 182 -20.08 13.77 -3.20
CA LYS A 182 -21.14 14.16 -4.15
C LYS A 182 -22.29 13.16 -4.22
N HIS A 183 -22.10 11.96 -3.68
CA HIS A 183 -23.07 10.86 -3.67
C HIS A 183 -23.78 10.70 -2.32
N GLY A 184 -23.57 11.64 -1.39
CA GLY A 184 -24.21 11.68 -0.08
C GLY A 184 -24.62 13.12 0.29
N ASN A 185 -24.84 13.37 1.58
CA ASN A 185 -25.24 14.69 2.06
C ASN A 185 -24.01 15.60 2.25
N GLN A 186 -23.53 16.18 1.15
CA GLN A 186 -22.35 17.05 1.12
C GLN A 186 -22.52 18.28 2.02
N GLU A 187 -23.72 18.87 2.09
CA GLU A 187 -23.99 20.05 2.91
C GLU A 187 -23.81 19.75 4.39
N ASN A 188 -24.28 18.59 4.84
CA ASN A 188 -24.11 18.16 6.23
C ASN A 188 -22.64 17.86 6.55
N LEU A 189 -21.91 17.20 5.63
CA LEU A 189 -20.47 16.98 5.78
C LEU A 189 -19.72 18.31 5.91
N ALA A 190 -20.03 19.28 5.05
CA ALA A 190 -19.45 20.62 5.07
C ALA A 190 -19.82 21.44 6.33
N ARG A 191 -20.96 21.14 6.97
CA ARG A 191 -21.33 21.74 8.27
C ARG A 191 -20.56 21.11 9.41
N PHE A 192 -20.47 19.78 9.44
CA PHE A 192 -19.79 19.03 10.51
C PHE A 192 -18.26 19.14 10.45
N LYS A 193 -17.69 19.20 9.24
CA LYS A 193 -16.25 19.33 8.98
C LYS A 193 -15.99 20.50 8.02
N PRO A 194 -16.07 21.77 8.47
CA PRO A 194 -15.94 22.94 7.60
C PRO A 194 -14.62 23.01 6.82
N TYR A 195 -13.53 22.49 7.38
CA TYR A 195 -12.21 22.47 6.73
C TYR A 195 -12.16 21.60 5.47
N LEU A 196 -13.10 20.65 5.29
CA LEU A 196 -13.18 19.85 4.07
C LEU A 196 -13.80 20.61 2.90
N ARG A 197 -14.39 21.80 3.12
CA ARG A 197 -15.09 22.56 2.06
C ARG A 197 -14.20 22.90 0.90
N GLU A 198 -13.02 23.44 1.17
CA GLU A 198 -12.08 23.86 0.13
C GLU A 198 -11.66 22.66 -0.74
N ASP A 199 -11.36 21.52 -0.12
CA ASP A 199 -11.01 20.29 -0.84
C ASP A 199 -12.20 19.74 -1.64
N MET A 200 -13.44 19.86 -1.14
CA MET A 200 -14.64 19.46 -1.86
C MET A 200 -14.93 20.37 -3.06
N GLU A 201 -14.76 21.68 -2.91
CA GLU A 201 -14.99 22.67 -3.97
C GLU A 201 -13.95 22.53 -5.08
N ASN A 202 -12.69 22.27 -4.72
CA ASN A 202 -11.59 22.07 -5.66
C ASN A 202 -11.52 20.63 -6.22
N GLY A 203 -12.39 19.72 -5.79
CA GLY A 203 -12.40 18.33 -6.23
C GLY A 203 -11.15 17.54 -5.82
N GLN A 204 -10.57 17.86 -4.67
CA GLN A 204 -9.35 17.27 -4.12
C GLN A 204 -9.61 16.32 -2.93
N LEU A 205 -10.82 16.34 -2.34
CA LEU A 205 -11.14 15.47 -1.22
C LEU A 205 -11.19 14.00 -1.66
N GLY A 206 -10.22 13.22 -1.18
CA GLY A 206 -10.08 11.78 -1.38
C GLY A 206 -9.04 11.38 -2.43
N SER A 207 -8.86 10.07 -2.59
CA SER A 207 -7.89 9.42 -3.46
C SER A 207 -8.39 9.28 -4.91
N PRO A 208 -7.72 9.92 -5.90
CA PRO A 208 -8.03 9.73 -7.32
C PRO A 208 -7.90 8.27 -7.79
N PRO A 209 -6.89 7.48 -7.36
CA PRO A 209 -6.83 6.06 -7.70
C PRO A 209 -8.05 5.28 -7.23
N TYR A 210 -8.61 5.63 -6.08
CA TYR A 210 -9.77 4.93 -5.50
C TYR A 210 -11.09 5.33 -6.16
N GLU A 211 -11.22 6.58 -6.61
CA GLU A 211 -12.31 6.99 -7.52
C GLU A 211 -12.30 6.09 -8.78
N ASN A 212 -11.12 5.83 -9.35
CA ASN A 212 -11.01 4.97 -10.52
C ASN A 212 -11.34 3.50 -10.20
N LEU A 213 -10.83 2.96 -9.08
CA LEU A 213 -11.16 1.60 -8.64
C LEU A 213 -12.65 1.41 -8.36
N LEU A 214 -13.30 2.37 -7.69
CA LEU A 214 -14.73 2.34 -7.40
C LEU A 214 -15.57 2.20 -8.68
N ASN A 215 -15.20 2.92 -9.74
CA ASN A 215 -15.88 2.88 -11.03
C ASN A 215 -15.64 1.57 -11.81
N ILE A 216 -14.47 0.94 -11.64
CA ILE A 216 -14.09 -0.30 -12.32
C ILE A 216 -14.70 -1.51 -11.60
N LEU A 217 -14.48 -1.61 -10.29
CA LEU A 217 -14.86 -2.79 -9.50
C LEU A 217 -16.35 -2.80 -9.14
N GLN A 218 -16.96 -1.62 -8.96
CA GLN A 218 -18.38 -1.46 -8.65
C GLN A 218 -18.87 -2.39 -7.52
N PRO A 219 -18.17 -2.42 -6.35
CA PRO A 219 -18.47 -3.40 -5.31
C PRO A 219 -19.84 -3.15 -4.68
N SER A 220 -20.42 -4.16 -4.01
CA SER A 220 -21.67 -3.96 -3.27
C SER A 220 -21.49 -2.95 -2.13
N TYR A 221 -20.34 -3.01 -1.46
CA TYR A 221 -19.96 -2.13 -0.35
C TYR A 221 -18.56 -1.55 -0.53
N TRP A 222 -18.40 -0.30 -0.13
CA TRP A 222 -17.08 0.32 0.05
C TRP A 222 -17.00 0.94 1.44
N PHE A 223 -16.07 0.47 2.27
CA PHE A 223 -15.85 1.01 3.61
C PHE A 223 -14.55 1.82 3.68
N ALA A 224 -14.60 2.95 4.39
CA ALA A 224 -13.45 3.83 4.56
C ALA A 224 -13.37 4.48 5.95
N ALA A 225 -12.27 5.17 6.23
CA ALA A 225 -12.03 5.86 7.51
C ALA A 225 -11.31 7.20 7.30
N HIS A 226 -10.24 7.46 8.05
CA HIS A 226 -9.32 8.60 7.96
C HIS A 226 -9.89 9.98 8.30
N MET A 227 -11.05 10.36 7.75
CA MET A 227 -11.63 11.70 7.90
C MET A 227 -12.31 11.94 9.27
N HIS A 228 -12.30 10.93 10.14
CA HIS A 228 -12.88 10.97 11.50
C HIS A 228 -14.30 11.54 11.51
N CYS A 229 -15.16 10.97 10.66
CA CYS A 229 -16.58 11.25 10.62
C CYS A 229 -17.35 10.10 9.98
N LYS A 230 -18.60 9.90 10.43
CA LYS A 230 -19.53 9.01 9.74
C LYS A 230 -20.10 9.71 8.51
N PHE A 231 -19.93 9.09 7.34
CA PHE A 231 -20.52 9.57 6.10
C PHE A 231 -21.03 8.40 5.27
N ALA A 232 -22.24 8.51 4.75
CA ALA A 232 -22.84 7.48 3.91
C ALA A 232 -23.19 8.07 2.54
N ALA A 233 -22.94 7.28 1.50
CA ALA A 233 -23.22 7.65 0.11
C ALA A 233 -23.69 6.44 -0.70
N LEU A 234 -24.46 6.72 -1.76
CA LEU A 234 -24.96 5.73 -2.71
C LEU A 234 -24.45 6.07 -4.09
N VAL A 235 -23.61 5.19 -4.64
CA VAL A 235 -22.99 5.38 -5.95
C VAL A 235 -23.69 4.49 -6.94
N THR A 236 -24.46 5.08 -7.85
CA THR A 236 -25.11 4.35 -8.94
C THR A 236 -24.16 4.25 -10.13
N HIS A 237 -23.78 3.04 -10.49
CA HIS A 237 -22.96 2.77 -11.66
C HIS A 237 -23.85 2.64 -12.88
N MET A 238 -23.58 3.39 -13.94
CA MET A 238 -24.36 3.32 -15.17
C MET A 238 -23.85 2.17 -16.05
N LYS A 239 -24.73 1.28 -16.49
CA LYS A 239 -24.39 0.33 -17.57
C LYS A 239 -24.30 1.11 -18.88
N LYS A 240 -23.13 1.14 -19.50
CA LYS A 240 -23.04 1.53 -20.92
C LYS A 240 -23.72 0.42 -21.73
N LEU A 241 -24.93 0.66 -22.19
CA LEU A 241 -25.53 -0.17 -23.23
C LEU A 241 -24.67 0.02 -24.49
N ASN A 242 -24.03 -1.05 -24.96
CA ASN A 242 -23.43 -1.07 -26.30
C ASN A 242 -24.58 -1.07 -27.31
N ILE A 243 -25.15 0.10 -27.58
CA ILE A 243 -26.10 0.27 -28.66
C ILE A 243 -25.27 0.26 -29.95
N SER A 244 -25.22 -0.90 -30.61
CA SER A 244 -24.88 -0.99 -32.02
C SER A 244 -25.70 0.05 -32.78
N ALA A 245 -24.99 0.95 -33.45
CA ALA A 245 -25.56 2.11 -34.13
C ALA A 245 -26.76 1.73 -35.01
N GLY A 246 -27.91 2.31 -34.72
CA GLY A 246 -29.09 2.24 -35.59
C GLY A 246 -30.38 1.88 -34.88
N LYS A 247 -30.86 2.77 -33.99
CA LYS A 247 -32.26 3.18 -33.85
C LYS A 247 -32.38 4.13 -32.66
N GLU A 248 -32.82 5.36 -32.95
CA GLU A 248 -33.25 6.33 -31.95
C GLU A 248 -34.54 5.84 -31.29
N GLU A 249 -34.43 5.13 -30.18
CA GLU A 249 -35.55 4.94 -29.27
C GLU A 249 -35.08 5.16 -27.83
N LYS A 250 -35.91 5.87 -27.06
CA LYS A 250 -35.73 6.32 -25.69
C LYS A 250 -34.90 5.31 -24.87
N SER A 251 -33.71 5.70 -24.42
CA SER A 251 -32.92 4.86 -23.53
C SER A 251 -33.68 4.69 -22.21
N GLU A 252 -34.40 3.59 -22.06
CA GLU A 252 -34.75 3.08 -20.74
C GLU A 252 -33.42 2.84 -20.00
N ARG A 253 -33.15 3.68 -19.00
CA ARG A 253 -31.96 3.58 -18.16
C ARG A 253 -32.03 2.26 -17.42
N ALA A 254 -31.37 1.23 -17.94
CA ALA A 254 -31.19 0.00 -17.18
C ALA A 254 -30.38 0.36 -15.91
N GLU A 255 -31.02 0.29 -14.74
CA GLU A 255 -30.39 0.53 -13.45
C GLU A 255 -29.14 -0.37 -13.34
N GLY A 256 -27.96 0.25 -13.29
CA GLY A 256 -26.73 -0.50 -13.06
C GLY A 256 -26.51 -0.76 -11.57
N ARG A 257 -25.37 -1.37 -11.23
CA ARG A 257 -25.08 -1.74 -9.84
C ARG A 257 -25.00 -0.51 -8.95
N CYS A 258 -25.29 -0.68 -7.67
CA CYS A 258 -25.12 0.38 -6.68
C CYS A 258 -24.08 -0.04 -5.65
N THR A 259 -23.11 0.83 -5.39
CA THR A 259 -22.18 0.70 -4.26
C THR A 259 -22.70 1.49 -3.08
N LYS A 260 -22.83 0.82 -1.93
CA LYS A 260 -23.10 1.45 -0.64
C LYS A 260 -21.77 1.86 -0.01
N PHE A 261 -21.49 3.16 -0.01
CA PHE A 261 -20.30 3.70 0.65
C PHE A 261 -20.61 4.06 2.10
N LEU A 262 -19.72 3.69 3.01
CA LEU A 262 -19.77 4.10 4.40
C LEU A 262 -18.37 4.40 4.93
N ALA A 263 -18.16 5.63 5.37
CA ALA A 263 -17.02 6.01 6.17
C ALA A 263 -17.40 6.08 7.65
N LEU A 264 -16.45 5.72 8.52
CA LEU A 264 -16.63 5.72 9.97
C LEU A 264 -15.58 6.56 10.69
N ASP A 265 -15.89 6.92 11.93
CA ASP A 265 -15.04 7.73 12.81
C ASP A 265 -13.96 6.88 13.51
N LYS A 266 -13.13 7.51 14.34
CA LYS A 266 -12.19 6.82 15.23
C LYS A 266 -12.84 6.38 16.54
N CYS A 267 -12.32 5.31 17.14
CA CYS A 267 -12.79 4.73 18.40
C CYS A 267 -12.61 5.68 19.62
N LEU A 268 -13.52 6.64 19.76
CA LEU A 268 -13.60 7.60 20.86
C LEU A 268 -15.02 7.73 21.42
N PRO A 269 -15.18 8.21 22.66
CA PRO A 269 -16.49 8.39 23.27
C PRO A 269 -17.42 9.25 22.41
N ARG A 270 -18.68 8.81 22.29
CA ARG A 270 -19.76 9.49 21.54
C ARG A 270 -19.49 9.64 20.03
N ARG A 271 -18.48 8.97 19.48
CA ARG A 271 -18.22 8.92 18.03
C ARG A 271 -18.89 7.71 17.38
N ARG A 272 -19.07 7.77 16.06
CA ARG A 272 -19.70 6.72 15.26
C ARG A 272 -18.64 5.93 14.50
N PHE A 273 -17.87 5.15 15.25
CA PHE A 273 -16.67 4.46 14.78
C PHE A 273 -16.93 3.02 14.32
N LEU A 274 -18.00 2.40 14.82
CA LEU A 274 -18.36 1.01 14.55
C LEU A 274 -19.75 0.92 13.90
N GLN A 275 -19.94 0.01 12.95
CA GLN A 275 -21.25 -0.35 12.41
C GLN A 275 -21.32 -1.84 12.08
N ILE A 276 -22.36 -2.52 12.55
CA ILE A 276 -22.65 -3.91 12.17
C ILE A 276 -23.57 -3.92 10.95
N ILE A 277 -23.23 -4.74 9.97
CA ILE A 277 -24.03 -5.01 8.79
C ILE A 277 -24.34 -6.50 8.70
N ASP A 278 -25.44 -6.83 8.02
CA ASP A 278 -25.76 -8.20 7.65
C ASP A 278 -25.59 -8.37 6.15
N ILE A 279 -24.75 -9.32 5.76
CA ILE A 279 -24.54 -9.70 4.37
C ILE A 279 -24.89 -11.17 4.21
N GLU A 280 -25.76 -11.47 3.25
CA GLU A 280 -26.08 -12.84 2.86
C GLU A 280 -24.80 -13.54 2.36
N SER A 281 -24.45 -14.64 3.00
CA SER A 281 -23.39 -15.54 2.55
C SER A 281 -24.05 -16.83 2.10
N LYS A 282 -23.61 -17.41 0.99
CA LYS A 282 -24.13 -18.68 0.47
C LYS A 282 -23.55 -19.92 1.18
N ASN A 283 -22.41 -19.74 1.86
CA ASN A 283 -21.68 -20.81 2.53
C ASN A 283 -21.69 -20.52 4.03
N HIS A 284 -22.67 -21.06 4.73
CA HIS A 284 -22.81 -20.87 6.16
C HIS A 284 -21.92 -21.88 6.89
N THR A 285 -20.65 -21.48 7.13
CA THR A 285 -19.65 -22.22 7.92
C THR A 285 -19.32 -23.63 7.41
N ASP A 286 -18.24 -24.26 7.92
CA ASP A 286 -18.03 -25.69 7.71
C ASP A 286 -19.02 -26.51 8.54
N ASP A 287 -18.96 -27.84 8.39
CA ASP A 287 -19.76 -28.80 9.17
C ASP A 287 -19.55 -28.65 10.71
N GLU A 288 -18.50 -27.95 11.15
CA GLU A 288 -18.15 -27.69 12.55
C GLU A 288 -18.53 -26.27 13.03
N GLY A 289 -19.05 -25.41 12.14
CA GLY A 289 -19.46 -24.05 12.46
C GLY A 289 -18.33 -23.01 12.40
N GLN A 290 -17.16 -23.34 11.84
CA GLN A 290 -16.04 -22.42 11.67
C GLN A 290 -16.14 -21.64 10.35
N LEU A 291 -15.60 -20.41 10.32
CA LEU A 291 -15.53 -19.59 9.10
C LEU A 291 -14.52 -20.17 8.11
N HIS A 292 -14.93 -20.29 6.85
CA HIS A 292 -14.03 -20.58 5.73
C HIS A 292 -13.27 -19.31 5.38
N PHE A 293 -11.98 -19.28 5.69
CA PHE A 293 -11.09 -18.17 5.35
C PHE A 293 -10.03 -18.62 4.34
N GLU A 294 -10.11 -18.06 3.14
CA GLU A 294 -9.38 -18.55 1.96
C GLU A 294 -8.73 -17.40 1.19
N TYR A 295 -7.61 -17.71 0.53
CA TYR A 295 -7.06 -16.86 -0.51
C TYR A 295 -8.01 -16.77 -1.71
N ASP A 296 -8.04 -15.62 -2.37
CA ASP A 296 -8.76 -15.48 -3.63
C ASP A 296 -7.87 -15.90 -4.82
N LEU A 297 -8.29 -16.93 -5.57
CA LEU A 297 -7.50 -17.50 -6.66
C LEU A 297 -7.18 -16.51 -7.77
N GLU A 298 -8.15 -15.66 -8.15
CA GLU A 298 -7.95 -14.64 -9.19
C GLU A 298 -6.88 -13.63 -8.72
N TRP A 299 -6.92 -13.22 -7.45
CA TRP A 299 -5.91 -12.34 -6.86
C TRP A 299 -4.52 -12.98 -6.81
N LEU A 300 -4.39 -14.23 -6.37
CA LEU A 300 -3.11 -14.96 -6.40
C LEU A 300 -2.55 -15.00 -7.82
N THR A 301 -3.42 -15.23 -8.80
CA THR A 301 -3.01 -15.30 -10.21
C THR A 301 -2.59 -13.94 -10.74
N ILE A 302 -3.28 -12.86 -10.38
CA ILE A 302 -2.86 -11.49 -10.70
C ILE A 302 -1.49 -11.19 -10.09
N LEU A 303 -1.23 -11.56 -8.84
CA LEU A 303 0.07 -11.38 -8.19
C LEU A 303 1.17 -12.12 -8.96
N TYR A 304 0.94 -13.38 -9.31
CA TYR A 304 1.87 -14.20 -10.09
C TYR A 304 2.18 -13.59 -11.46
N LEU A 305 1.15 -13.26 -12.24
CA LEU A 305 1.30 -12.71 -13.59
C LEU A 305 1.96 -11.33 -13.60
N THR A 306 1.80 -10.55 -12.54
CA THR A 306 2.35 -9.19 -12.42
C THR A 306 3.60 -9.12 -11.54
N ASN A 307 4.24 -10.25 -11.22
CA ASN A 307 5.45 -10.24 -10.38
C ASN A 307 6.58 -9.41 -11.01
N HIS A 308 6.79 -9.54 -12.33
CA HIS A 308 7.79 -8.79 -13.08
C HIS A 308 7.57 -7.26 -13.09
N LEU A 309 6.39 -6.77 -12.66
CA LEU A 309 6.08 -5.34 -12.51
C LEU A 309 6.45 -4.79 -11.12
N THR A 310 6.84 -5.65 -10.18
CA THR A 310 7.30 -5.26 -8.84
C THR A 310 8.51 -4.32 -8.95
N ASN A 311 8.43 -3.16 -8.31
CA ASN A 311 9.45 -2.13 -8.38
C ASN A 311 9.78 -1.58 -6.99
N THR A 312 11.07 -1.50 -6.68
CA THR A 312 11.60 -1.04 -5.38
C THR A 312 12.54 0.15 -5.50
N ARG A 313 12.50 0.87 -6.64
CA ARG A 313 13.33 2.06 -6.87
C ARG A 313 12.63 3.34 -6.45
N ASN A 314 13.39 4.31 -5.94
CA ASN A 314 12.93 5.68 -5.66
C ASN A 314 12.93 6.54 -6.94
N SER A 315 12.39 6.01 -8.03
CA SER A 315 12.26 6.69 -9.31
C SER A 315 10.86 6.44 -9.85
N TYR A 316 10.32 7.40 -10.59
CA TYR A 316 9.05 7.18 -11.29
C TYR A 316 9.22 6.06 -12.31
N TYR A 317 8.25 5.15 -12.32
CA TYR A 317 8.09 4.16 -13.38
C TYR A 317 6.65 4.19 -13.86
N TYR A 318 6.39 3.60 -15.02
CA TYR A 318 5.06 3.55 -15.61
C TYR A 318 4.70 2.11 -15.88
N LEU A 319 3.46 1.74 -15.57
CA LEU A 319 2.95 0.41 -15.81
C LEU A 319 2.42 0.29 -17.25
N PRO A 320 2.39 -0.94 -17.80
CA PRO A 320 1.76 -1.21 -19.09
C PRO A 320 0.34 -0.66 -19.15
N ASN A 321 -0.03 -0.09 -20.29
CA ASN A 321 -1.36 0.45 -20.52
C ASN A 321 -1.76 0.28 -21.98
N GLU A 322 -3.07 0.25 -22.24
CA GLU A 322 -3.65 0.03 -23.58
C GLU A 322 -3.15 1.02 -24.65
N LYS A 323 -2.81 2.25 -24.23
CA LYS A 323 -2.33 3.31 -25.13
C LYS A 323 -0.83 3.22 -25.43
N GLY A 324 -0.11 2.28 -24.81
CA GLY A 324 1.30 2.07 -25.03
C GLY A 324 1.55 1.39 -26.38
N ASN A 325 2.45 1.96 -27.18
CA ASN A 325 2.85 1.39 -28.48
C ASN A 325 3.87 0.23 -28.34
N THR A 326 4.09 -0.30 -27.13
CA THR A 326 5.13 -1.30 -26.86
C THR A 326 4.68 -2.73 -27.19
N GLY A 327 3.37 -2.97 -27.36
CA GLY A 327 2.82 -4.31 -27.58
C GLY A 327 2.89 -5.21 -26.33
N GLU A 328 3.29 -4.66 -25.18
CA GLU A 328 3.36 -5.38 -23.91
C GLU A 328 1.96 -5.70 -23.38
N ARG A 329 1.82 -6.85 -22.69
CA ARG A 329 0.57 -7.22 -22.02
C ARG A 329 0.24 -6.17 -20.97
N TYR A 330 -0.96 -5.59 -21.07
CA TYR A 330 -1.48 -4.61 -20.10
C TYR A 330 -2.71 -5.11 -19.34
N ASN A 331 -3.42 -6.09 -19.91
CA ASN A 331 -4.53 -6.76 -19.25
C ASN A 331 -4.04 -8.08 -18.65
N PHE A 332 -4.08 -8.15 -17.32
CA PHE A 332 -3.69 -9.30 -16.52
C PHE A 332 -4.89 -9.90 -15.77
N THR A 333 -6.12 -9.64 -16.23
CA THR A 333 -7.26 -10.46 -15.86
C THR A 333 -6.93 -11.92 -16.19
N PRO A 334 -6.90 -12.81 -15.18
CA PRO A 334 -6.52 -14.20 -15.37
C PRO A 334 -7.47 -14.97 -16.29
N THR A 335 -6.91 -15.88 -17.06
CA THR A 335 -7.64 -16.96 -17.75
C THR A 335 -7.86 -18.16 -16.82
N ASP A 336 -8.79 -19.06 -17.17
CA ASP A 336 -9.05 -20.28 -16.40
C ASP A 336 -7.83 -21.20 -16.35
N GLU A 337 -7.04 -21.24 -17.43
CA GLU A 337 -5.78 -21.96 -17.50
C GLU A 337 -4.74 -21.40 -16.53
N GLU A 338 -4.52 -20.07 -16.54
CA GLU A 338 -3.60 -19.40 -15.61
C GLU A 338 -4.02 -19.61 -14.15
N MET A 339 -5.33 -19.52 -13.85
CA MET A 339 -5.85 -19.80 -12.52
C MET A 339 -5.63 -21.26 -12.11
N SER A 340 -5.81 -22.20 -13.04
CA SER A 340 -5.58 -23.63 -12.78
C SER A 340 -4.11 -23.95 -12.51
N GLU A 341 -3.18 -23.27 -13.17
CA GLU A 341 -1.74 -23.38 -12.90
C GLU A 341 -1.38 -22.87 -11.50
N VAL A 342 -1.94 -21.71 -11.11
CA VAL A 342 -1.70 -21.14 -9.78
C VAL A 342 -2.34 -21.98 -8.69
N LEU A 343 -3.54 -22.51 -8.90
CA LEU A 343 -4.21 -23.37 -7.93
C LEU A 343 -3.38 -24.61 -7.58
N LYS A 344 -2.68 -25.20 -8.57
CA LYS A 344 -1.77 -26.35 -8.36
C LYS A 344 -0.59 -26.01 -7.45
N LYS A 345 -0.10 -24.77 -7.46
CA LYS A 345 0.98 -24.32 -6.58
C LYS A 345 0.58 -24.36 -5.10
N PHE A 346 -0.71 -24.25 -4.82
CA PHE A 346 -1.30 -24.35 -3.48
C PHE A 346 -1.90 -25.74 -3.22
N GLU A 347 -1.49 -26.77 -3.96
CA GLU A 347 -1.99 -28.14 -3.81
C GLU A 347 -3.52 -28.25 -3.93
N ASN A 348 -4.14 -27.31 -4.65
CA ASN A 348 -5.60 -27.14 -4.77
C ASN A 348 -6.34 -26.78 -3.47
N VAL A 349 -5.63 -26.30 -2.45
CA VAL A 349 -6.19 -25.88 -1.17
C VAL A 349 -5.88 -24.40 -0.96
N LEU A 350 -6.92 -23.56 -0.97
CA LEU A 350 -6.78 -22.11 -0.80
C LEU A 350 -7.00 -21.63 0.64
N LYS A 351 -7.21 -22.55 1.59
CA LYS A 351 -7.33 -22.20 3.01
C LYS A 351 -6.07 -21.46 3.46
N ILE A 352 -6.26 -20.30 4.10
CA ILE A 352 -5.14 -19.51 4.62
C ILE A 352 -4.54 -20.29 5.82
N PRO A 353 -3.23 -20.58 5.83
CA PRO A 353 -2.61 -21.35 6.90
C PRO A 353 -2.59 -20.53 8.20
N GLU A 354 -2.87 -21.17 9.34
CA GLU A 354 -2.76 -20.55 10.68
C GLU A 354 -1.31 -20.60 11.18
N ASN A 355 -0.40 -19.89 10.50
CA ASN A 355 1.04 -19.94 10.71
C ASN A 355 1.61 -18.68 11.41
N PHE A 356 0.81 -18.04 12.27
CA PHE A 356 1.30 -16.93 13.09
C PHE A 356 2.51 -17.37 13.94
N CYS A 357 3.56 -16.55 13.95
CA CYS A 357 4.70 -16.73 14.84
C CYS A 357 5.25 -15.37 15.30
N ARG A 358 5.77 -15.32 16.52
CA ARG A 358 6.44 -14.12 17.03
C ARG A 358 7.86 -13.99 16.47
N THR A 359 8.10 -12.88 15.79
CA THR A 359 9.35 -12.48 15.15
C THR A 359 10.21 -11.52 15.97
N VAL A 360 9.65 -10.86 16.99
CA VAL A 360 10.37 -9.94 17.89
C VAL A 360 9.84 -10.02 19.31
N GLU A 361 10.64 -9.58 20.28
CA GLU A 361 10.20 -9.53 21.68
C GLU A 361 9.07 -8.50 21.84
N PRO A 362 7.97 -8.86 22.52
CA PRO A 362 6.86 -7.95 22.77
C PRO A 362 7.23 -6.91 23.83
N TYR A 363 6.45 -5.82 23.88
CA TYR A 363 6.51 -4.88 24.99
C TYR A 363 6.20 -5.56 26.32
N ASP A 364 7.06 -5.30 27.33
CA ASP A 364 6.84 -5.69 28.71
C ASP A 364 6.78 -4.45 29.61
N PRO A 365 5.58 -4.09 30.14
CA PRO A 365 5.42 -2.96 31.05
C PRO A 365 6.26 -3.05 32.34
N LYS A 366 6.70 -4.26 32.73
CA LYS A 366 7.51 -4.47 33.95
C LYS A 366 8.98 -4.14 33.73
N ARG A 367 9.43 -4.10 32.47
CA ARG A 367 10.83 -3.83 32.13
C ARG A 367 11.09 -2.33 32.26
N ASN A 368 12.05 -1.95 33.11
CA ASN A 368 12.43 -0.54 33.28
C ASN A 368 13.23 -0.05 32.07
N PHE A 369 12.58 0.61 31.11
CA PHE A 369 13.22 1.21 29.93
C PHE A 369 13.89 2.57 30.21
N LYS A 370 14.21 2.89 31.48
CA LYS A 370 14.61 4.23 31.96
C LYS A 370 15.90 4.82 31.34
N THR A 371 16.58 4.13 30.43
CA THR A 371 17.92 4.51 29.94
C THR A 371 18.19 4.24 28.45
N SER A 372 17.24 3.71 27.68
CA SER A 372 17.50 3.46 26.24
C SER A 372 16.72 4.46 25.39
N GLN A 373 17.42 5.32 24.65
CA GLN A 373 16.81 5.95 23.48
C GLN A 373 16.38 4.80 22.55
N HIS A 374 15.07 4.58 22.42
CA HIS A 374 14.57 3.57 21.50
C HIS A 374 14.98 3.96 20.08
N VAL A 375 15.75 3.08 19.44
CA VAL A 375 16.13 3.21 18.04
C VAL A 375 15.11 2.43 17.22
N GLN A 376 14.88 2.86 15.98
CA GLN A 376 14.05 2.08 15.06
C GLN A 376 14.67 0.69 14.84
N PRO A 377 13.84 -0.36 14.69
CA PRO A 377 14.30 -1.72 14.50
C PRO A 377 14.98 -1.87 13.14
N LYS A 378 15.80 -2.91 12.98
CA LYS A 378 16.27 -3.31 11.66
C LYS A 378 15.13 -3.99 10.89
N SER A 379 15.17 -3.86 9.57
CA SER A 379 14.24 -4.62 8.71
C SER A 379 14.56 -6.10 8.78
N GLN A 380 13.52 -6.93 8.76
CA GLN A 380 13.63 -8.39 8.80
C GLN A 380 12.57 -9.03 7.89
N ILE A 381 12.87 -10.23 7.42
CA ILE A 381 11.97 -11.03 6.59
C ILE A 381 11.09 -11.91 7.48
N ASN A 382 9.78 -11.83 7.29
CA ASN A 382 8.82 -12.66 8.02
C ASN A 382 8.73 -14.09 7.42
N PRO A 383 8.73 -15.15 8.23
CA PRO A 383 8.55 -16.53 7.74
C PRO A 383 7.26 -16.74 6.94
N GLN A 384 6.17 -16.07 7.30
CA GLN A 384 4.89 -16.17 6.58
C GLN A 384 5.02 -15.63 5.14
N SER A 385 5.65 -14.46 4.99
CA SER A 385 5.88 -13.85 3.67
C SER A 385 6.82 -14.68 2.82
N LEU A 386 7.89 -15.23 3.41
CA LEU A 386 8.81 -16.12 2.72
C LEU A 386 8.07 -17.35 2.18
N GLN A 387 7.32 -18.05 3.04
CA GLN A 387 6.52 -19.22 2.65
C GLN A 387 5.52 -18.88 1.54
N PHE A 388 4.82 -17.75 1.64
CA PHE A 388 3.86 -17.31 0.62
C PHE A 388 4.54 -17.03 -0.73
N CYS A 389 5.66 -16.29 -0.71
CA CYS A 389 6.43 -15.94 -1.90
C CYS A 389 7.01 -17.20 -2.58
N ASP A 390 7.56 -18.13 -1.80
CA ASP A 390 8.10 -19.40 -2.30
C ASP A 390 7.01 -20.27 -2.94
N THR A 391 5.85 -20.37 -2.29
CA THR A 391 4.71 -21.16 -2.78
C THR A 391 4.19 -20.61 -4.11
N LEU A 392 3.94 -19.31 -4.18
CA LEU A 392 3.39 -18.68 -5.39
C LEU A 392 4.46 -18.52 -6.50
N GLY A 393 5.73 -18.37 -6.11
CA GLY A 393 6.86 -18.08 -7.00
C GLY A 393 6.93 -16.60 -7.37
N ILE A 394 6.81 -15.72 -6.39
CA ILE A 394 6.89 -14.26 -6.56
C ILE A 394 7.93 -13.64 -5.63
N ASP A 395 8.33 -12.40 -5.89
CA ASP A 395 9.33 -11.70 -5.10
C ASP A 395 8.73 -10.99 -3.88
N ASP A 396 9.47 -10.99 -2.77
CA ASP A 396 9.19 -10.10 -1.63
C ASP A 396 9.76 -8.68 -1.90
N PRO A 397 8.91 -7.64 -1.98
CA PRO A 397 9.36 -6.27 -2.21
C PRO A 397 10.34 -5.75 -1.13
N LEU A 398 10.21 -6.18 0.13
CA LEU A 398 11.13 -5.76 1.18
C LEU A 398 12.52 -6.34 0.95
N THR A 399 12.58 -7.66 0.67
CA THR A 399 13.82 -8.35 0.29
C THR A 399 14.48 -7.69 -0.92
N LEU A 400 13.73 -7.40 -1.98
CA LEU A 400 14.25 -6.70 -3.16
C LEU A 400 14.78 -5.30 -2.84
N ALA A 401 14.09 -4.52 -2.01
CA ALA A 401 14.53 -3.18 -1.61
C ALA A 401 15.84 -3.21 -0.82
N MET A 402 15.98 -4.15 0.11
CA MET A 402 17.19 -4.34 0.91
C MET A 402 18.38 -4.75 0.05
N LEU A 403 18.20 -5.72 -0.87
CA LEU A 403 19.26 -6.17 -1.77
C LEU A 403 19.74 -5.07 -2.72
N ILE A 404 18.82 -4.30 -3.32
CA ILE A 404 19.20 -3.17 -4.19
C ILE A 404 19.93 -2.08 -3.40
N GLY A 405 19.56 -1.87 -2.13
CA GLY A 405 20.25 -0.97 -1.22
C GLY A 405 21.63 -1.45 -0.75
N GLY A 406 22.04 -2.67 -1.09
CA GLY A 406 23.30 -3.27 -0.65
C GLY A 406 23.29 -3.73 0.81
N HIS A 407 22.11 -3.99 1.38
CA HIS A 407 21.96 -4.49 2.74
C HIS A 407 21.91 -6.02 2.80
N GLU A 408 22.48 -6.59 3.85
CA GLU A 408 22.34 -8.02 4.16
C GLU A 408 20.90 -8.34 4.56
N LEU A 409 20.43 -9.53 4.16
CA LEU A 409 19.11 -10.01 4.54
C LEU A 409 19.13 -10.52 5.97
N SER A 410 18.28 -9.93 6.82
CA SER A 410 18.05 -10.41 8.17
C SER A 410 16.79 -11.26 8.17
N HIS A 411 16.92 -12.57 8.32
CA HIS A 411 15.78 -13.45 8.52
C HIS A 411 15.33 -13.38 9.98
N SER A 412 14.02 -13.30 10.22
CA SER A 412 13.52 -13.32 11.58
C SER A 412 13.68 -14.71 12.19
N SER A 413 14.32 -14.79 13.36
CA SER A 413 14.32 -15.99 14.19
C SER A 413 12.98 -16.06 14.93
N THR A 414 12.23 -17.14 14.74
CA THR A 414 10.96 -17.36 15.46
C THR A 414 11.24 -17.51 16.95
N LEU A 415 10.57 -16.71 17.80
CA LEU A 415 10.65 -16.81 19.25
C LEU A 415 9.81 -17.97 19.80
N ASP A 416 8.75 -18.31 19.08
CA ASP A 416 7.97 -19.51 19.31
C ASP A 416 8.70 -20.67 18.65
N GLY A 417 9.34 -21.52 19.45
CA GLY A 417 10.19 -22.63 19.00
C GLY A 417 9.43 -23.76 18.28
N THR A 418 8.71 -23.45 17.21
CA THR A 418 7.97 -24.40 16.37
C THR A 418 8.39 -24.25 14.92
N PHE A 419 9.67 -24.53 14.65
CA PHE A 419 10.11 -25.09 13.39
C PHE A 419 11.17 -26.14 13.72
N GLU A 420 10.76 -27.41 13.74
CA GLU A 420 11.70 -28.51 13.51
C GLU A 420 12.16 -28.41 12.04
N SER A 421 13.17 -27.58 11.78
CA SER A 421 13.98 -27.71 10.58
C SER A 421 15.35 -28.23 10.99
N ASN A 422 15.59 -29.49 10.66
CA ASN A 422 16.92 -30.09 10.57
C ASN A 422 17.75 -29.30 9.57
N LEU A 423 18.43 -28.26 10.03
CA LEU A 423 19.58 -27.68 9.36
C LEU A 423 20.75 -27.79 10.32
N ASN A 424 21.63 -28.76 10.04
CA ASN A 424 22.93 -28.87 10.66
C ASN A 424 23.70 -27.56 10.43
N ASP A 425 23.76 -26.72 11.44
CA ASP A 425 24.79 -25.70 11.56
C ASP A 425 25.74 -26.11 12.69
N SER A 426 26.89 -26.66 12.29
CA SER A 426 28.02 -26.85 13.17
C SER A 426 29.09 -25.83 12.79
N SER A 427 29.02 -24.65 13.41
CA SER A 427 30.12 -23.68 13.37
C SER A 427 30.21 -22.87 14.67
N SER A 428 30.69 -23.52 15.74
CA SER A 428 31.23 -22.80 16.91
C SER A 428 32.38 -23.58 17.54
N ILE A 429 33.62 -23.24 17.17
CA ILE A 429 34.77 -23.45 18.04
C ILE A 429 35.67 -22.22 17.93
N ALA A 430 35.71 -21.43 19.00
CA ALA A 430 36.88 -20.66 19.38
C ALA A 430 37.58 -21.48 20.48
N ASP A 431 38.86 -21.80 20.28
CA ASP A 431 39.85 -21.95 21.36
C ASP A 431 41.27 -22.12 20.76
N GLU A 432 42.19 -21.29 21.25
CA GLU A 432 43.65 -21.37 21.11
C GLU A 432 44.22 -21.95 22.43
N PRO A 433 45.52 -22.33 22.54
CA PRO A 433 46.33 -23.18 21.69
C PRO A 433 46.98 -24.32 22.52
N SER A 434 47.35 -25.44 21.90
CA SER A 434 48.43 -26.29 22.44
C SER A 434 49.07 -27.17 21.38
N SER A 435 50.32 -27.48 21.66
CA SER A 435 51.42 -27.79 20.77
C SER A 435 51.68 -29.28 20.56
N LEU A 436 52.36 -29.58 19.43
CA LEU A 436 53.25 -30.71 19.16
C LEU A 436 52.65 -32.06 18.70
N ASN A 437 52.91 -32.34 17.41
CA ASN A 437 53.71 -33.45 16.86
C ASN A 437 53.03 -34.36 15.82
N THR A 438 53.53 -34.23 14.57
CA THR A 438 54.05 -35.26 13.63
C THR A 438 53.41 -36.67 13.63
N SER A 439 53.17 -37.37 12.52
CA SER A 439 53.43 -37.21 11.08
C SER A 439 52.89 -38.46 10.35
N ASN A 440 52.56 -38.30 9.05
CA ASN A 440 52.53 -39.29 7.96
C ASN A 440 51.48 -40.42 7.94
N ALA A 441 50.55 -40.38 6.96
CA ALA A 441 50.66 -41.14 5.71
C ALA A 441 49.43 -40.98 4.77
N SER A 442 49.71 -40.47 3.57
CA SER A 442 49.18 -40.83 2.24
C SER A 442 47.74 -41.34 2.04
N MET A 443 46.94 -40.58 1.27
CA MET A 443 45.89 -41.14 0.39
C MET A 443 45.85 -40.43 -0.97
N VAL A 444 45.40 -41.23 -1.94
CA VAL A 444 45.66 -41.21 -3.37
C VAL A 444 44.62 -40.39 -4.15
N SER A 445 45.08 -39.66 -5.18
CA SER A 445 44.25 -38.98 -6.18
C SER A 445 43.88 -39.91 -7.34
N PRO A 446 42.78 -39.62 -8.06
CA PRO A 446 42.76 -39.73 -9.52
C PRO A 446 42.38 -38.37 -10.16
N LEU A 447 43.29 -37.76 -10.94
CA LEU A 447 43.31 -37.72 -12.42
C LEU A 447 42.21 -36.84 -13.04
N LYS A 448 42.56 -35.58 -13.36
CA LYS A 448 42.94 -35.07 -14.71
C LYS A 448 41.81 -35.04 -15.75
N ARG A 449 41.48 -33.81 -16.19
CA ARG A 449 41.33 -33.53 -17.62
C ARG A 449 41.94 -32.15 -17.95
N ARG A 450 42.73 -32.15 -19.03
CA ARG A 450 43.62 -31.08 -19.50
C ARG A 450 42.87 -30.01 -20.28
N SER A 451 43.45 -28.82 -20.24
CA SER A 451 43.22 -27.64 -21.07
C SER A 451 43.83 -27.75 -22.48
N VAL A 452 43.08 -27.26 -23.46
CA VAL A 452 43.47 -26.55 -24.72
C VAL A 452 42.16 -25.86 -25.16
N GLY A 453 41.99 -24.63 -25.60
CA GLY A 453 42.82 -23.49 -25.96
C GLY A 453 41.88 -22.57 -26.78
N SER A 454 41.85 -21.27 -26.46
CA SER A 454 41.40 -20.11 -27.26
C SER A 454 40.47 -20.31 -28.47
N SER A 455 39.24 -19.74 -28.41
CA SER A 455 38.67 -18.98 -29.52
C SER A 455 37.51 -18.08 -29.07
N SER A 456 37.75 -16.77 -29.11
CA SER A 456 36.79 -15.68 -28.94
C SER A 456 35.94 -15.45 -30.20
N ILE A 457 34.62 -15.40 -30.06
CA ILE A 457 33.66 -14.85 -31.03
C ILE A 457 32.68 -14.01 -30.17
N GLY A 458 32.58 -12.68 -30.22
CA GLY A 458 32.96 -11.72 -31.26
C GLY A 458 31.74 -11.24 -32.06
N LEU A 459 30.63 -10.88 -31.42
CA LEU A 459 29.45 -10.32 -32.10
C LEU A 459 29.61 -8.80 -32.27
N ASN A 460 30.06 -8.41 -33.47
CA ASN A 460 30.12 -7.02 -33.93
C ASN A 460 28.74 -6.56 -34.46
N LEU A 461 28.22 -5.47 -33.91
CA LEU A 461 27.11 -4.69 -34.48
C LEU A 461 27.64 -3.72 -35.55
N PRO A 462 26.98 -3.56 -36.72
CA PRO A 462 27.42 -2.63 -37.75
C PRO A 462 27.07 -1.17 -37.44
N LYS A 463 27.95 -0.25 -37.84
CA LYS A 463 27.82 1.21 -37.71
C LYS A 463 27.02 1.85 -38.87
N PRO A 464 26.34 2.99 -38.64
CA PRO A 464 25.57 3.70 -39.66
C PRO A 464 26.48 4.48 -40.63
N LYS A 465 26.01 4.67 -41.87
CA LYS A 465 26.64 5.56 -42.87
C LYS A 465 25.59 6.48 -43.51
N ALA A 466 25.89 7.78 -43.53
CA ALA A 466 25.50 8.72 -44.58
C ALA A 466 26.59 8.67 -45.69
N ILE A 467 26.44 9.12 -46.95
CA ILE A 467 26.15 10.46 -47.51
C ILE A 467 26.02 10.31 -49.07
N GLU A 468 25.19 11.15 -49.73
CA GLU A 468 25.15 11.73 -51.13
C GLU A 468 25.71 10.93 -52.36
N SER A 469 25.31 11.07 -53.64
CA SER A 469 24.66 12.11 -54.47
C SER A 469 24.24 11.54 -55.87
N ASN A 470 23.34 12.26 -56.55
CA ASN A 470 23.17 12.46 -58.03
C ASN A 470 22.70 11.34 -58.98
N ALA A 471 21.48 11.47 -59.56
CA ALA A 471 21.20 12.11 -60.88
C ALA A 471 19.91 11.60 -61.61
N ILE A 472 18.96 12.53 -61.81
CA ILE A 472 18.20 12.88 -63.05
C ILE A 472 17.37 11.81 -63.80
N THR A 473 16.02 11.96 -63.86
CA THR A 473 15.24 12.43 -65.04
C THR A 473 13.73 12.60 -64.72
N LYS A 474 13.19 13.81 -65.00
CA LYS A 474 11.89 14.25 -65.62
C LYS A 474 10.61 13.40 -65.45
N ALA A 475 9.38 13.92 -65.39
CA ALA A 475 8.74 15.25 -65.34
C ALA A 475 7.21 15.00 -65.16
N ASP A 476 6.48 15.86 -64.45
CA ASP A 476 5.26 16.53 -64.95
C ASP A 476 4.58 17.40 -63.87
N GLU A 477 3.96 18.45 -64.38
CA GLU A 477 3.53 19.71 -63.77
C GLU A 477 2.16 19.65 -63.07
N LEU A 478 1.93 20.51 -62.06
CA LEU A 478 0.96 21.63 -62.12
C LEU A 478 0.82 22.38 -60.78
N SER A 479 0.65 23.69 -60.94
CA SER A 479 0.74 24.85 -60.04
C SER A 479 -0.45 25.13 -59.12
N SER A 480 -0.21 25.83 -57.99
CA SER A 480 -0.66 27.23 -57.73
C SER A 480 -0.43 27.67 -56.26
N ASP A 481 0.41 28.71 -56.08
CA ASP A 481 0.32 29.92 -55.22
C ASP A 481 -0.47 29.92 -53.90
N SER A 482 -0.07 30.58 -52.79
CA SER A 482 0.89 31.69 -52.57
C SER A 482 1.15 31.92 -51.05
N ASP A 483 2.36 32.39 -50.72
CA ASP A 483 2.82 33.45 -49.78
C ASP A 483 2.06 33.74 -48.46
N ASP A 484 2.66 34.10 -47.31
CA ASP A 484 3.94 34.77 -47.07
C ASP A 484 4.41 34.66 -45.58
N LYS A 485 5.72 34.45 -45.44
CA LYS A 485 6.76 34.93 -44.50
C LYS A 485 6.65 34.99 -42.96
N VAL A 486 7.75 34.43 -42.43
CA VAL A 486 8.42 34.48 -41.12
C VAL A 486 9.40 35.67 -41.10
N GLU A 487 9.74 36.22 -39.91
CA GLU A 487 11.13 36.26 -39.43
C GLU A 487 11.32 36.95 -38.06
N GLN A 488 12.10 36.25 -37.23
CA GLN A 488 12.83 36.74 -36.07
C GLN A 488 14.10 37.46 -36.57
N GLU A 489 14.67 38.37 -35.78
CA GLU A 489 16.05 38.20 -35.31
C GLU A 489 16.46 39.30 -34.33
N ALA A 490 17.34 38.90 -33.41
CA ALA A 490 18.04 39.72 -32.46
C ALA A 490 19.31 40.29 -33.10
N ASP A 491 19.79 41.45 -32.64
CA ASP A 491 21.23 41.60 -32.50
C ASP A 491 21.67 42.66 -31.49
N THR A 492 22.76 42.30 -30.83
CA THR A 492 23.57 43.04 -29.85
C THR A 492 24.63 43.89 -30.54
N HIS A 493 24.97 45.08 -30.03
CA HIS A 493 26.37 45.49 -29.77
C HIS A 493 26.50 46.83 -29.03
N ASN A 494 27.72 47.06 -28.57
CA ASN A 494 28.14 47.73 -27.34
C ASN A 494 28.78 49.12 -27.61
N CYS A 495 28.78 49.97 -26.57
CA CYS A 495 29.92 50.78 -26.08
C CYS A 495 29.90 52.32 -26.22
N GLY A 496 29.90 52.98 -25.05
CA GLY A 496 30.82 54.08 -24.74
C GLY A 496 30.26 55.51 -24.58
N ILE A 497 30.31 56.06 -23.36
CA ILE A 497 30.99 57.31 -22.92
C ILE A 497 30.37 57.84 -21.60
N THR A 498 31.25 58.25 -20.69
CA THR A 498 31.10 58.72 -19.29
C THR A 498 30.72 60.23 -19.17
N PRO A 499 30.81 60.90 -17.99
CA PRO A 499 29.77 61.02 -16.95
C PRO A 499 29.44 62.50 -16.56
N GLN A 500 28.24 62.83 -16.07
CA GLN A 500 28.01 64.14 -15.43
C GLN A 500 27.08 64.08 -14.19
N GLU A 501 27.70 64.45 -13.07
CA GLU A 501 27.31 65.12 -11.82
C GLU A 501 25.87 65.13 -11.25
N LEU A 502 25.87 64.86 -9.94
CA LEU A 502 24.87 64.90 -8.85
C LEU A 502 24.28 66.32 -8.59
N PRO A 503 23.09 66.49 -7.93
CA PRO A 503 22.99 66.29 -6.48
C PRO A 503 21.64 65.80 -5.87
N THR A 504 21.82 64.92 -4.86
CA THR A 504 21.09 64.74 -3.59
C THR A 504 19.61 65.11 -3.46
N LEU A 505 18.79 64.11 -3.08
CA LEU A 505 17.78 64.23 -2.03
C LEU A 505 17.60 62.88 -1.30
N HIS A 506 17.77 62.90 0.03
CA HIS A 506 17.48 61.82 0.96
C HIS A 506 15.97 61.65 1.15
N ILE A 507 15.42 60.45 0.93
CA ILE A 507 14.21 59.96 1.65
C ILE A 507 14.35 58.45 1.88
N ASP A 508 14.17 58.06 3.14
CA ASP A 508 14.14 56.71 3.67
C ASP A 508 13.16 55.77 2.95
N SER A 509 13.56 54.52 2.72
CA SER A 509 12.60 53.43 2.49
C SER A 509 13.11 52.08 3.03
N PRO A 510 12.24 51.30 3.71
CA PRO A 510 12.62 50.09 4.43
C PRO A 510 12.79 48.88 3.50
N LYS A 511 13.71 47.98 3.87
CA LYS A 511 13.95 46.69 3.20
C LYS A 511 12.64 45.88 3.09
N PRO A 512 12.33 45.27 1.92
CA PRO A 512 11.17 44.41 1.77
C PRO A 512 11.39 43.06 2.51
N PRO A 513 10.33 42.43 3.05
CA PRO A 513 10.47 41.21 3.82
C PRO A 513 10.78 40.01 2.92
N LEU A 514 11.75 39.21 3.34
CA LEU A 514 12.08 37.91 2.77
C LEU A 514 10.85 36.99 2.84
N LYS A 515 10.19 36.77 1.68
CA LYS A 515 9.13 35.77 1.54
C LYS A 515 9.73 34.37 1.73
N LYS A 516 9.51 33.77 2.90
CA LYS A 516 9.67 32.33 3.10
C LYS A 516 8.58 31.61 2.31
N PHE A 517 8.95 30.85 1.29
CA PHE A 517 8.04 29.92 0.61
C PHE A 517 7.62 28.82 1.60
N ARG A 518 6.37 28.89 2.09
CA ARG A 518 5.70 27.78 2.78
C ARG A 518 4.96 26.92 1.75
N ARG A 519 5.14 25.59 1.83
CA ARG A 519 4.48 24.58 0.97
C ARG A 519 3.01 24.46 1.35
N ARG A 520 2.11 24.39 0.35
CA ARG A 520 0.66 24.61 0.50
C ARG A 520 -0.14 23.50 1.18
N ASN A 521 0.39 22.29 1.38
CA ASN A 521 -0.44 21.15 1.83
C ASN A 521 0.12 20.40 3.06
N GLN A 522 1.08 20.94 3.81
CA GLN A 522 1.66 20.21 4.96
C GLN A 522 0.79 20.25 6.22
N ASP A 523 -0.01 21.31 6.40
CA ASP A 523 -0.82 21.52 7.59
C ASP A 523 -2.10 20.68 7.62
N ILE A 524 -2.53 20.13 6.47
CA ILE A 524 -3.71 19.25 6.35
C ILE A 524 -3.38 17.82 6.89
N TYR A 525 -2.11 17.41 6.82
CA TYR A 525 -1.63 16.09 7.29
C TYR A 525 -0.95 16.14 8.65
N GLN A 526 -0.96 17.30 9.33
CA GLN A 526 -0.53 17.43 10.71
C GLN A 526 -1.77 17.71 11.54
N SER A 527 -2.14 16.78 12.42
CA SER A 527 -3.16 17.02 13.44
C SER A 527 -2.75 18.21 14.30
N LYS A 528 -3.29 19.41 14.01
CA LYS A 528 -3.33 20.49 14.98
C LYS A 528 -4.39 20.13 16.02
N THR A 529 -4.04 20.35 17.27
CA THR A 529 -4.72 19.87 18.48
C THR A 529 -6.13 20.41 18.66
N ASP A 530 -6.98 19.51 19.16
CA ASP A 530 -8.25 19.78 19.84
C ASP A 530 -7.97 20.38 21.25
N ASP A 531 -7.38 21.57 21.33
CA ASP A 531 -7.17 22.27 22.62
C ASP A 531 -8.43 23.03 23.10
N GLU A 532 -9.58 22.91 22.42
CA GLU A 532 -10.81 23.64 22.80
C GLU A 532 -11.86 22.83 23.58
N ASP A 533 -11.74 21.50 23.70
CA ASP A 533 -12.82 20.67 24.27
C ASP A 533 -12.67 20.30 25.76
N GLU A 534 -11.59 20.72 26.45
CA GLU A 534 -11.46 20.50 27.91
C GLU A 534 -12.14 21.57 28.79
N ASN A 535 -12.64 22.67 28.21
CA ASN A 535 -13.23 23.78 29.01
C ASN A 535 -14.76 23.78 29.13
N CYS A 536 -15.46 22.73 28.69
CA CYS A 536 -16.94 22.67 28.75
C CYS A 536 -17.48 21.51 29.60
N ALA A 537 -16.73 21.07 30.62
CA ALA A 537 -17.16 20.05 31.60
C ALA A 537 -17.29 20.60 33.04
N LEU A 538 -17.34 21.92 33.20
CA LEU A 538 -17.65 22.59 34.48
C LEU A 538 -18.72 23.64 34.24
N ASN A 539 -19.97 23.20 34.03
CA ASN A 539 -21.21 23.88 34.41
C ASN A 539 -22.40 23.19 33.71
N THR A 540 -22.94 22.14 34.31
CA THR A 540 -24.37 21.93 34.68
C THR A 540 -24.60 20.47 35.06
#